data_AF-A0AAV4S304-F1
#
_entry.id   AF-A0AAV4S304-F1
#
_cell.length_a   1.000
_cell.length_b   1.000
_cell.length_c   1.000
_cell.angle_alpha   90.00
_cell.angle_beta   90.00
_cell.angle_gamma   90.00
#
_symmetry.space_group_name_H-M   'P 1'
#
loop_
_entity.id
_entity.type
_entity.pdbx_description
1 polymer ?
#
loop_
_entity_poly.entity_id
_entity_poly.type
_entity_poly.pdbx_seq_one_letter_code
_entity_poly.pdbx_strand_id
1 'polypeptide(L)'
;MVILWSATCAEEYDGFDDGHDSFEEKEVEPYHFGYEISDQRGKQHRYEHRERDGTVKGSYGFVDDKGVHREVHYVADEFGFRAQVVTNEKGTASDHPADVQLHSLYSPHKDVYVKDVEDHYRP
;
A
#
# COMPACT_ATOMS: atom_id res chain seq x y z
N MET A 1 54.78 -3.33 18.82
CA MET A 1 55.52 -2.83 17.66
C MET A 1 54.78 -1.60 17.18
N VAL A 2 55.30 -0.42 17.50
CA VAL A 2 54.65 0.87 17.20
C VAL A 2 55.40 1.43 16.00
N ILE A 3 54.75 1.46 14.84
CA ILE A 3 55.30 2.12 13.67
C ILE A 3 54.55 3.45 13.56
N LEU A 4 55.15 4.48 14.14
CA LEU A 4 54.90 5.86 13.76
C LEU A 4 55.60 6.08 12.42
N TRP A 5 54.89 6.64 11.45
CA TRP A 5 55.51 7.37 10.35
C TRP A 5 54.83 8.73 10.24
N SER A 6 55.66 9.76 10.23
CA SER A 6 55.28 11.17 10.13
C SER A 6 55.41 11.66 8.70
N ALA A 7 54.45 12.51 8.34
CA ALA A 7 54.51 13.67 7.45
C ALA A 7 54.70 13.46 5.92
N THR A 8 53.59 13.81 5.22
CA THR A 8 53.46 14.76 4.10
C THR A 8 54.44 14.67 2.92
N CYS A 9 53.87 14.47 1.73
CA CYS A 9 54.32 15.16 0.53
C CYS A 9 53.10 15.83 -0.12
N ALA A 10 53.17 17.15 -0.26
CA ALA A 10 52.23 17.94 -1.03
C ALA A 10 52.61 17.82 -2.52
N GLU A 11 51.62 17.57 -3.38
CA GLU A 11 51.71 17.88 -4.81
C GLU A 11 50.51 18.71 -5.21
N GLU A 12 50.83 19.65 -6.08
CA GLU A 12 50.11 20.86 -6.43
C GLU A 12 49.28 20.61 -7.70
N TYR A 13 48.03 21.08 -7.65
CA TYR A 13 47.11 21.44 -8.74
C TYR A 13 47.05 20.57 -10.00
N ASP A 14 45.86 20.04 -10.29
CA ASP A 14 45.22 20.09 -11.61
C ASP A 14 43.71 19.84 -11.49
N GLY A 15 42.91 20.85 -11.85
CA GLY A 15 41.49 20.70 -12.17
C GLY A 15 40.51 20.74 -10.99
N PHE A 16 40.06 21.93 -10.63
CA PHE A 16 38.73 22.10 -10.02
C PHE A 16 37.72 21.79 -11.12
N ASP A 17 37.38 20.51 -11.28
CA ASP A 17 36.17 20.10 -11.98
C ASP A 17 35.01 20.53 -11.07
N ASP A 18 34.52 21.75 -11.28
CA ASP A 18 33.14 22.13 -10.95
C ASP A 18 32.22 21.23 -11.77
N GLY A 19 32.20 19.95 -11.41
CA GLY A 19 31.12 19.04 -11.74
C GLY A 19 29.90 19.62 -11.06
N HIS A 20 29.26 20.57 -11.73
CA HIS A 20 27.84 20.79 -11.60
C HIS A 20 27.20 19.43 -11.88
N ASP A 21 27.04 18.63 -10.83
CA ASP A 21 26.05 17.57 -10.76
C ASP A 21 24.72 18.32 -10.93
N SER A 22 24.37 18.58 -12.19
CA SER A 22 23.03 18.92 -12.59
C SER A 22 22.23 17.73 -12.14
N PHE A 23 21.61 17.83 -10.96
CA PHE A 23 20.49 17.01 -10.57
C PHE A 23 19.51 17.16 -11.72
N GLU A 24 19.54 16.22 -12.67
CA GLU A 24 18.42 15.97 -13.56
C GLU A 24 17.29 15.65 -12.59
N GLU A 25 16.46 16.65 -12.32
CA GLU A 25 15.18 16.46 -11.67
C GLU A 25 14.40 15.55 -12.61
N LYS A 26 14.53 14.24 -12.37
CA LYS A 26 13.99 13.23 -13.25
C LYS A 26 12.49 13.42 -13.26
N GLU A 27 11.96 13.94 -14.36
CA GLU A 27 10.53 14.16 -14.53
C GLU A 27 9.79 12.87 -14.16
N VAL A 28 8.78 13.02 -13.29
CA VAL A 28 7.97 11.88 -12.88
C VAL A 28 7.07 11.50 -14.04
N GLU A 29 7.40 10.38 -14.70
CA GLU A 29 6.57 9.85 -15.79
C GLU A 29 5.23 9.33 -15.25
N PRO A 30 4.09 9.83 -15.75
CA PRO A 30 2.78 9.30 -15.42
C PRO A 30 2.63 7.86 -15.91
N TYR A 31 1.86 7.07 -15.17
CA TYR A 31 1.44 5.74 -15.62
C TYR A 31 -0.01 5.47 -15.24
N HIS A 32 -0.58 4.47 -15.89
CA HIS A 32 -1.84 3.86 -15.50
C HIS A 32 -1.78 2.37 -15.82
N PHE A 33 -2.22 1.54 -14.88
CA PHE A 33 -2.41 0.11 -15.11
C PHE A 33 -3.62 -0.41 -14.34
N GLY A 34 -4.12 -1.56 -14.76
CA GLY A 34 -5.12 -2.28 -14.01
C GLY A 34 -5.37 -3.68 -14.56
N TYR A 35 -6.01 -4.51 -13.74
CA TYR A 35 -6.43 -5.85 -14.10
C TYR A 35 -7.68 -6.25 -13.33
N GLU A 36 -8.39 -7.23 -13.87
CA GLU A 36 -9.50 -7.91 -13.24
C GLU A 36 -9.36 -9.41 -13.50
N ILE A 37 -9.54 -10.23 -12.47
CA ILE A 37 -9.48 -11.69 -12.54
C ILE A 37 -10.77 -12.22 -11.92
N SER A 38 -11.43 -13.13 -12.64
CA SER A 38 -12.64 -13.82 -12.17
C SER A 38 -12.52 -15.30 -12.46
N ASP A 39 -12.69 -16.13 -11.42
CA ASP A 39 -12.70 -17.58 -11.53
C ASP A 39 -13.72 -18.21 -10.56
N GLN A 40 -13.70 -19.54 -10.41
CA GLN A 40 -14.61 -20.27 -9.50
C GLN A 40 -14.38 -19.94 -8.02
N ARG A 41 -13.23 -19.38 -7.67
CA ARG A 41 -12.81 -19.08 -6.29
C ARG A 41 -13.10 -17.62 -5.91
N GLY A 42 -13.41 -16.76 -6.88
CA GLY A 42 -13.77 -15.39 -6.61
C GLY A 42 -13.46 -14.40 -7.74
N LYS A 43 -13.50 -13.12 -7.38
CA LYS A 43 -13.13 -11.98 -8.20
C LYS A 43 -12.09 -11.14 -7.49
N GLN A 44 -11.16 -10.56 -8.24
CA GLN A 44 -10.16 -9.64 -7.72
C GLN A 44 -9.79 -8.61 -8.79
N HIS A 45 -9.52 -7.39 -8.37
CA HIS A 45 -9.15 -6.29 -9.27
C HIS A 45 -8.11 -5.39 -8.64
N ARG A 46 -7.41 -4.65 -9.49
CA ARG A 46 -6.59 -3.51 -9.12
C ARG A 46 -6.58 -2.49 -10.24
N TYR A 47 -6.65 -1.22 -9.89
CA TYR A 47 -6.43 -0.09 -10.77
C TYR A 47 -5.53 0.93 -10.07
N GLU A 48 -4.53 1.45 -10.76
CA GLU A 48 -3.63 2.46 -10.20
C GLU A 48 -3.15 3.40 -11.30
N HIS A 49 -3.04 4.68 -10.96
CA HIS A 49 -2.38 5.68 -11.79
C HIS A 49 -1.49 6.59 -10.96
N ARG A 50 -0.44 7.10 -11.63
CA ARG A 50 0.42 8.15 -11.12
C ARG A 50 0.26 9.40 -11.97
N GLU A 51 0.07 10.53 -11.31
CA GLU A 51 0.03 11.86 -11.91
C GLU A 51 1.43 12.48 -12.05
N ARG A 52 1.56 13.58 -12.81
CA ARG A 52 2.85 14.23 -13.07
C ARG A 52 3.52 14.81 -11.82
N ASP A 53 2.74 15.12 -10.80
CA ASP A 53 3.22 15.61 -9.50
C ASP A 53 3.71 14.48 -8.58
N GLY A 54 3.66 13.22 -9.05
CA GLY A 54 4.02 12.04 -8.25
C GLY A 54 2.87 11.46 -7.42
N THR A 55 1.70 12.10 -7.40
CA THR A 55 0.51 11.57 -6.70
C THR A 55 0.10 10.23 -7.31
N VAL A 56 -0.01 9.20 -6.47
CA VAL A 56 -0.51 7.88 -6.87
C VAL A 56 -1.90 7.68 -6.29
N LYS A 57 -2.87 7.33 -7.14
CA LYS A 57 -4.23 6.98 -6.74
C LYS A 57 -4.58 5.61 -7.28
N GLY A 58 -5.32 4.84 -6.51
CA GLY A 58 -5.76 3.54 -6.96
C GLY A 58 -6.84 2.91 -6.11
N SER A 59 -7.28 1.76 -6.58
CA SER A 59 -8.10 0.85 -5.80
C SER A 59 -7.70 -0.60 -6.05
N TYR A 60 -7.94 -1.44 -5.05
CA TYR A 60 -7.89 -2.88 -5.22
C TYR A 60 -8.97 -3.52 -4.37
N GLY A 61 -9.39 -4.71 -4.79
CA GLY A 61 -10.39 -5.44 -4.03
C GLY A 61 -10.48 -6.89 -4.44
N PHE A 62 -11.22 -7.64 -3.63
CA PHE A 62 -11.58 -9.01 -3.93
C PHE A 62 -12.95 -9.37 -3.34
N VAL A 63 -13.55 -10.42 -3.90
CA VAL A 63 -14.71 -11.14 -3.38
C VAL A 63 -14.40 -12.63 -3.51
N ASP A 64 -14.43 -13.40 -2.43
CA ASP A 64 -14.24 -14.85 -2.49
C ASP A 64 -15.56 -15.62 -2.75
N ASP A 65 -15.45 -16.94 -2.89
CA ASP A 65 -16.58 -17.86 -3.10
C ASP A 65 -17.59 -17.91 -1.94
N LYS A 66 -17.22 -17.40 -0.76
CA LYS A 66 -18.07 -17.29 0.44
C LYS A 66 -18.68 -15.89 0.59
N GLY A 67 -18.43 -14.97 -0.35
CA GLY A 67 -18.91 -13.59 -0.29
C GLY A 67 -18.14 -12.71 0.71
N VAL A 68 -16.98 -13.16 1.19
CA VAL A 68 -16.05 -12.30 1.92
C VAL A 68 -15.42 -11.34 0.91
N HIS A 69 -15.41 -10.05 1.24
CA HIS A 69 -14.89 -9.03 0.35
C HIS A 69 -14.12 -7.95 1.08
N ARG A 70 -13.22 -7.33 0.34
CA ARG A 70 -12.53 -6.11 0.72
C ARG A 70 -12.46 -5.19 -0.51
N GLU A 71 -12.77 -3.93 -0.33
CA GLU A 71 -12.49 -2.86 -1.28
C GLU A 71 -11.59 -1.83 -0.59
N VAL A 72 -10.52 -1.40 -1.28
CA VAL A 72 -9.60 -0.39 -0.81
C VAL A 72 -9.46 0.69 -1.85
N HIS A 73 -9.67 1.95 -1.46
CA HIS A 73 -9.33 3.14 -2.25
C HIS A 73 -8.20 3.88 -1.55
N TYR A 74 -7.18 4.29 -2.28
CA TYR A 74 -6.01 4.94 -1.70
C TYR A 74 -5.47 6.10 -2.53
N VAL A 75 -4.78 6.99 -1.82
CA VAL A 75 -3.97 8.07 -2.37
C VAL A 75 -2.62 8.11 -1.64
N ALA A 76 -1.55 8.29 -2.39
CA ALA A 76 -0.22 8.57 -1.87
C ALA A 76 0.30 9.85 -2.54
N ASP A 77 0.51 10.88 -1.74
CA ASP A 77 0.98 12.21 -2.16
C ASP A 77 1.87 12.84 -1.08
N GLU A 78 2.07 14.16 -1.13
CA GLU A 78 2.85 14.92 -0.15
C GLU A 78 2.35 14.81 1.30
N PHE A 79 1.08 14.44 1.51
CA PHE A 79 0.48 14.23 2.82
C PHE A 79 0.62 12.78 3.31
N GLY A 80 1.39 11.94 2.61
CA GLY A 80 1.61 10.53 2.94
C GLY A 80 0.60 9.59 2.30
N PHE A 81 0.49 8.38 2.84
CA PHE A 81 -0.45 7.36 2.37
C PHE A 81 -1.76 7.43 3.15
N ARG A 82 -2.88 7.49 2.43
CA ARG A 82 -4.24 7.48 3.00
C ARG A 82 -5.10 6.48 2.27
N ALA A 83 -5.95 5.77 3.00
CA ALA A 83 -6.86 4.80 2.39
C ALA A 83 -8.23 4.74 3.07
N GLN A 84 -9.21 4.27 2.32
CA GLN A 84 -10.51 3.86 2.81
C GLN A 84 -10.67 2.38 2.51
N VAL A 85 -11.00 1.60 3.53
CA VAL A 85 -11.17 0.15 3.44
C VAL A 85 -12.59 -0.21 3.83
N VAL A 86 -13.31 -0.92 2.96
CA VAL A 86 -14.61 -1.51 3.28
C VAL A 86 -14.45 -3.02 3.25
N THR A 87 -14.80 -3.71 4.34
CA THR A 87 -14.64 -5.17 4.43
C THR A 87 -15.70 -5.83 5.30
N ASN A 88 -16.09 -7.06 4.98
CA ASN A 88 -16.90 -7.91 5.87
C ASN A 88 -16.09 -9.06 6.49
N GLU A 89 -14.76 -9.01 6.44
CA GLU A 89 -13.88 -10.05 6.96
C GLU A 89 -14.05 -10.24 8.47
N LYS A 90 -14.10 -11.50 8.88
CA LYS A 90 -14.20 -11.87 10.29
C LYS A 90 -13.03 -11.33 11.10
N GLY A 91 -13.33 -10.74 12.25
CA GLY A 91 -12.33 -10.18 13.16
C GLY A 91 -11.86 -8.77 12.79
N THR A 92 -12.48 -8.14 11.79
CA THR A 92 -12.31 -6.71 11.54
C THR A 92 -13.28 -5.89 12.40
N ALA A 93 -12.88 -4.69 12.76
CA ALA A 93 -13.71 -3.70 13.43
C ALA A 93 -13.53 -2.36 12.71
N SER A 94 -14.55 -1.51 12.74
CA SER A 94 -14.42 -0.15 12.20
C SER A 94 -13.48 0.67 13.07
N ASP A 95 -12.46 1.27 12.46
CA ASP A 95 -11.40 2.01 13.17
C ASP A 95 -10.66 2.97 12.21
N HIS A 96 -9.75 3.78 12.72
CA HIS A 96 -8.94 4.74 11.96
C HIS A 96 -7.42 4.56 12.17
N PRO A 97 -6.84 3.35 11.97
CA PRO A 97 -5.42 3.13 12.20
C PRO A 97 -4.58 3.80 11.10
N ALA A 98 -3.52 4.51 11.48
CA ALA A 98 -2.48 5.00 10.56
C ALA A 98 -3.01 5.69 9.28
N ASP A 99 -3.97 6.61 9.43
CA ASP A 99 -4.60 7.36 8.34
C ASP A 99 -5.37 6.51 7.30
N VAL A 100 -5.81 5.33 7.74
CA VAL A 100 -6.73 4.45 7.02
C VAL A 100 -8.09 4.49 7.70
N GLN A 101 -9.15 4.79 6.95
CA GLN A 101 -10.52 4.67 7.41
C GLN A 101 -11.00 3.23 7.15
N LEU A 102 -11.03 2.40 8.20
CA LEU A 102 -11.51 1.02 8.12
C LEU A 102 -13.00 0.99 8.48
N HIS A 103 -13.83 0.62 7.51
CA HIS A 103 -15.25 0.39 7.67
C HIS A 103 -15.53 -1.12 7.64
N SER A 104 -15.72 -1.71 8.82
CA SER A 104 -16.10 -3.11 8.93
C SER A 104 -17.61 -3.29 8.87
N LEU A 105 -18.05 -4.11 7.91
CA LEU A 105 -19.39 -4.65 7.78
C LEU A 105 -19.56 -5.98 8.55
N TYR A 106 -18.49 -6.45 9.20
CA TYR A 106 -18.53 -7.66 10.02
C TYR A 106 -19.37 -7.40 11.28
N SER A 107 -20.40 -8.22 11.49
CA SER A 107 -21.23 -8.17 12.70
C SER A 107 -21.10 -9.48 13.45
N PRO A 108 -20.38 -9.52 14.59
CA PRO A 108 -20.25 -10.75 15.38
C PRO A 108 -21.61 -11.26 15.87
N HIS A 109 -22.60 -10.38 16.04
CA HIS A 109 -23.95 -10.79 16.44
C HIS A 109 -24.67 -11.63 15.38
N LYS A 110 -24.50 -11.34 14.08
CA LYS A 110 -25.13 -12.13 13.02
C LYS A 110 -24.61 -13.57 12.98
N ASP A 111 -23.30 -13.75 13.20
CA ASP A 111 -22.68 -15.08 13.23
C ASP A 111 -23.16 -15.93 14.42
N VAL A 112 -23.40 -15.30 15.58
CA VAL A 112 -23.89 -15.99 16.78
C VAL A 112 -25.32 -16.50 16.55
N TYR A 113 -26.22 -15.68 15.99
CA TYR A 113 -27.58 -16.13 15.65
C TYR A 113 -27.59 -17.31 14.69
N VAL A 114 -26.75 -17.31 13.64
CA VAL A 114 -26.67 -18.43 12.69
C VAL A 114 -26.19 -19.69 13.39
N LYS A 115 -25.18 -19.59 14.26
CA LYS A 115 -24.68 -20.72 15.05
C LYS A 115 -25.75 -21.30 15.99
N ASP A 116 -26.44 -20.44 16.73
CA ASP A 116 -27.48 -20.85 17.67
C ASP A 116 -28.65 -21.54 16.96
N VAL A 117 -29.03 -21.06 15.77
CA VAL A 117 -30.08 -21.65 14.94
C VAL A 117 -29.62 -22.98 14.32
N GLU A 118 -28.40 -23.06 13.80
CA GLU A 118 -27.86 -24.32 13.27
C GLU A 118 -27.69 -25.39 14.36
N ASP A 119 -27.21 -25.02 15.55
CA ASP A 119 -27.06 -25.95 16.67
C ASP A 119 -28.42 -26.36 17.27
N HIS A 120 -29.43 -25.47 17.28
CA HIS A 120 -30.80 -25.83 17.71
C HIS A 120 -31.56 -26.71 16.72
N TYR A 121 -31.15 -26.76 15.44
CA TYR A 121 -31.84 -27.51 14.39
C TYR A 121 -31.09 -28.75 13.91
N ARG A 122 -29.98 -29.12 14.57
CA ARG A 122 -29.32 -30.42 14.37
C ARG A 122 -30.09 -31.51 15.12
N PRO A 123 -30.63 -32.54 14.41
CA PRO A 123 -31.32 -33.66 15.03
C PRO A 123 -30.38 -34.60 15.80
#